data_AF-A0A7N2M4R2-F1
#
_entry.id   AF-A0A7N2M4R2-F1
#
_cell.length_a   1.000
_cell.length_b   1.000
_cell.length_c   1.000
_cell.angle_alpha   90.00
_cell.angle_beta   90.00
_cell.angle_gamma   90.00
#
_symmetry.space_group_name_H-M   'P 1'
#
loop_
_entity.id
_entity.type
_entity.pdbx_description
1 polymer ?
#
loop_
_entity_poly.entity_id
_entity_poly.type
_entity_poly.pdbx_seq_one_letter_code
_entity_poly.pdbx_strand_id
1 'polypeptide(L)'
;MGFKDLTLFNEAMLAKLAWRLLHDDNSLFYRVFKACFFSTGTILEAKDSVSASYAWRSILKGRDVIKKGALWRVGDGQQIRIWGDNWLPLKGKAKVSSPQFLGQENSSVASLINESSRSWRTDVIEHLFDPAEAAIIKGIPLCSSSQ
;
A
#
# COMPACT_ATOMS: atom_id res chain seq x y z
N MET A 1 3.78 36.38 -10.15
CA MET A 1 4.57 35.19 -10.54
C MET A 1 5.08 34.55 -9.26
N GLY A 2 4.37 33.64 -8.57
CA GLY A 2 3.65 32.48 -9.09
C GLY A 2 4.40 31.16 -8.85
N PHE A 3 5.47 31.15 -8.03
CA PHE A 3 6.13 29.92 -7.58
C PHE A 3 5.25 29.25 -6.52
N LYS A 4 4.35 28.36 -6.94
CA LYS A 4 3.66 27.45 -6.03
C LYS A 4 4.71 26.50 -5.43
N ASP A 5 5.00 26.70 -4.15
CA ASP A 5 5.72 25.85 -3.19
C ASP A 5 6.84 24.95 -3.75
N LEU A 6 8.08 25.44 -3.66
CA LEU A 6 9.30 24.66 -3.91
C LEU A 6 9.38 23.38 -3.06
N THR A 7 8.76 23.42 -1.88
CA THR A 7 8.60 22.27 -0.97
C THR A 7 7.81 21.15 -1.63
N LEU A 8 6.63 21.44 -2.17
CA LEU A 8 5.77 20.47 -2.87
C LEU A 8 6.43 19.93 -4.13
N PHE A 9 7.15 20.78 -4.88
CA PHE A 9 7.89 20.33 -6.07
C PHE A 9 9.02 19.36 -5.69
N ASN A 10 9.76 19.65 -4.63
CA ASN A 10 10.82 18.77 -4.11
C ASN A 10 10.23 17.44 -3.62
N GLU A 11 9.14 17.47 -2.85
CA GLU A 11 8.43 16.26 -2.41
C GLU A 11 7.97 15.39 -3.58
N ALA A 12 7.41 16.00 -4.64
CA ALA A 12 7.02 15.29 -5.86
C ALA A 12 8.22 14.67 -6.58
N MET A 13 9.36 15.36 -6.64
CA MET A 13 10.58 14.83 -7.22
C MET A 13 11.12 13.63 -6.42
N LEU A 14 11.14 13.73 -5.09
CA LEU A 14 11.56 12.64 -4.20
C LEU A 14 10.62 11.45 -4.32
N ALA A 15 9.31 11.68 -4.41
CA ALA A 15 8.34 10.63 -4.69
C ALA A 15 8.64 9.96 -6.03
N LYS A 16 8.95 10.72 -7.09
CA LYS A 16 9.33 10.15 -8.38
C LYS A 16 10.59 9.26 -8.31
N LEU A 17 11.59 9.64 -7.51
CA LEU A 17 12.78 8.81 -7.28
C LEU A 17 12.45 7.52 -6.54
N ALA A 18 11.65 7.60 -5.47
CA ALA A 18 11.18 6.43 -4.74
C ALA A 18 10.32 5.50 -5.63
N TRP A 19 9.51 6.08 -6.53
CA TRP A 19 8.71 5.32 -7.50
C TRP A 19 9.58 4.54 -8.48
N ARG A 20 10.69 5.14 -8.96
CA ARG A 20 11.67 4.44 -9.79
C ARG A 20 12.30 3.26 -9.06
N LEU A 21 12.67 3.43 -7.80
CA LEU A 21 13.18 2.31 -6.98
C LEU A 21 12.14 1.20 -6.73
N LEU A 22 10.85 1.47 -6.97
CA LEU A 22 9.79 0.49 -6.82
C LEU A 22 9.56 -0.35 -8.10
N HIS A 23 9.78 0.23 -9.28
CA HIS A 23 9.38 -0.39 -10.56
C HIS A 23 10.52 -0.67 -11.54
N ASP A 24 11.68 -0.03 -11.38
CA ASP A 24 12.80 -0.13 -12.32
C ASP A 24 14.00 -0.84 -11.66
N ASP A 25 13.86 -2.15 -11.52
CA ASP A 25 14.83 -3.04 -10.87
C ASP A 25 16.10 -3.30 -11.69
N ASN A 26 16.05 -3.08 -13.00
CA ASN A 26 17.17 -3.24 -13.91
C ASN A 26 18.13 -2.04 -13.90
N SER A 27 17.69 -0.89 -13.40
CA SER A 27 18.53 0.30 -13.33
C SER A 27 19.72 0.14 -12.38
N LEU A 28 20.86 0.75 -12.74
CA LEU A 28 22.01 0.86 -11.83
C LEU A 28 21.62 1.56 -10.52
N PHE A 29 20.75 2.56 -10.62
CA PHE A 29 20.18 3.26 -9.47
C PHE A 29 19.51 2.30 -8.50
N TYR A 30 18.62 1.41 -8.97
CA TYR A 30 18.03 0.39 -8.12
C TYR A 30 19.09 -0.55 -7.55
N ARG A 31 19.95 -1.15 -8.37
CA ARG A 31 20.90 -2.17 -7.93
C ARG A 31 21.83 -1.66 -6.82
N VAL A 32 22.34 -0.43 -6.95
CA VAL A 32 23.21 0.20 -5.94
C VAL A 32 22.42 0.47 -4.66
N PHE A 33 21.25 1.12 -4.76
CA PHE A 33 20.48 1.48 -3.57
C PHE A 33 19.91 0.25 -2.85
N LYS A 34 19.51 -0.77 -3.61
CA LYS A 34 19.09 -2.08 -3.11
C LYS A 34 20.21 -2.70 -2.28
N ALA A 35 21.44 -2.79 -2.80
CA ALA A 35 22.56 -3.36 -2.08
C ALA A 35 22.96 -2.57 -0.83
N CYS A 36 22.92 -1.24 -0.89
CA CYS A 36 23.38 -0.37 0.21
C CYS A 36 22.35 -0.14 1.31
N PHE A 37 21.05 -0.07 0.98
CA PHE A 37 20.04 0.47 1.89
C PHE A 37 18.85 -0.46 2.16
N PHE A 38 18.52 -1.39 1.27
CA PHE A 38 17.39 -2.30 1.45
C PHE A 38 17.67 -3.68 0.84
N SER A 39 18.80 -4.28 1.21
CA SER A 39 19.27 -5.55 0.65
C SER A 39 18.23 -6.67 0.77
N THR A 40 17.53 -6.72 1.90
CA THR A 40 16.35 -7.56 2.13
C THR A 40 15.07 -6.73 2.01
N GLY A 41 14.08 -7.23 1.27
CA GLY A 41 12.76 -6.58 1.12
C GLY A 41 12.65 -5.54 0.00
N THR A 42 11.73 -4.59 0.12
CA THR A 42 11.48 -3.55 -0.90
C THR A 42 11.76 -2.14 -0.39
N ILE A 43 11.82 -1.14 -1.28
CA ILE A 43 11.90 0.28 -0.88
C ILE A 43 10.75 0.67 0.07
N LEU A 44 9.58 0.04 -0.07
CA LEU A 44 8.43 0.27 0.81
C LEU A 44 8.69 -0.18 2.25
N GLU A 45 9.46 -1.25 2.45
CA GLU A 45 9.76 -1.82 3.77
C GLU A 45 11.05 -1.26 4.38
N ALA A 46 11.87 -0.60 3.56
CA ALA A 46 13.18 -0.11 3.95
C ALA A 46 13.10 0.81 5.19
N LYS A 47 14.00 0.63 6.16
CA LYS A 47 14.04 1.46 7.37
C LYS A 47 15.09 2.55 7.23
N ASP A 48 14.87 3.66 7.93
CA ASP A 48 15.93 4.65 8.11
C ASP A 48 17.01 4.06 9.03
N SER A 49 18.27 4.35 8.74
CA SER A 49 19.40 3.95 9.58
C SER A 49 20.13 5.19 10.09
N VAL A 50 20.73 5.08 11.28
CA VAL A 50 21.41 6.20 11.93
C VAL A 50 22.56 6.72 11.06
N SER A 51 23.23 5.82 10.31
CA SER A 51 24.33 6.13 9.40
C SER A 51 23.90 6.44 7.96
N ALA A 52 22.60 6.51 7.67
CA ALA A 52 22.15 6.76 6.31
C ALA A 52 22.48 8.17 5.81
N SER A 53 22.76 8.26 4.52
CA SER A 53 22.99 9.54 3.84
C SER A 53 21.73 10.42 3.85
N TYR A 54 21.93 11.74 3.78
CA TYR A 54 20.83 12.70 3.68
C TYR A 54 19.97 12.47 2.42
N ALA A 55 20.61 12.07 1.32
CA ALA A 55 19.92 11.71 0.08
C ALA A 55 18.97 10.52 0.29
N TRP A 56 19.42 9.47 0.99
CA TRP A 56 18.56 8.32 1.32
C TRP A 56 17.36 8.72 2.16
N ARG A 57 17.57 9.51 3.23
CA ARG A 57 16.49 10.01 4.07
C ARG A 57 15.46 10.83 3.28
N SER A 58 15.93 11.62 2.32
CA SER A 58 15.04 12.37 1.42
C SER A 58 14.22 11.46 0.51
N ILE A 59 14.83 10.39 -0.03
CA ILE A 59 14.11 9.37 -0.80
C ILE A 59 13.05 8.66 0.06
N LEU A 60 13.37 8.33 1.32
CA LEU A 60 12.40 7.75 2.26
C LEU A 60 11.20 8.67 2.51
N LYS A 61 11.40 10.00 2.60
CA LYS A 61 10.29 10.96 2.66
C LYS A 61 9.43 10.91 1.41
N GLY A 62 10.04 10.86 0.22
CA GLY A 62 9.31 10.70 -1.05
C GLY A 62 8.50 9.40 -1.11
N ARG A 63 9.06 8.29 -0.60
CA ARG A 63 8.34 7.04 -0.44
C ARG A 63 7.13 7.20 0.48
N ASP A 64 7.24 7.95 1.57
CA ASP A 64 6.11 8.16 2.47
C ASP A 64 4.99 8.97 1.81
N VAL A 65 5.32 9.90 0.90
CA VAL A 65 4.33 10.56 0.03
C VAL A 65 3.61 9.55 -0.86
N ILE A 66 4.35 8.63 -1.50
CA ILE A 66 3.74 7.53 -2.27
C ILE A 66 2.82 6.71 -1.38
N LYS A 67 3.27 6.28 -0.18
CA LYS A 67 2.44 5.48 0.74
C LYS A 67 1.15 6.19 1.16
N LYS A 68 1.19 7.52 1.31
CA LYS A 68 -0.01 8.32 1.63
C LYS A 68 -1.00 8.40 0.46
N GLY A 69 -0.50 8.45 -0.78
CA GLY A 69 -1.32 8.57 -1.99
C GLY A 69 -1.66 7.24 -2.68
N ALA A 70 -0.97 6.15 -2.33
CA ALA A 70 -1.16 4.85 -2.92
C ALA A 70 -2.44 4.21 -2.38
N LEU A 71 -3.25 3.69 -3.30
CA LEU A 71 -4.40 2.85 -2.99
C LEU A 71 -4.02 1.40 -3.26
N TRP A 72 -4.48 0.50 -2.39
CA TRP A 72 -4.31 -0.93 -2.61
C TRP A 72 -5.14 -1.37 -3.81
N ARG A 73 -4.50 -2.11 -4.72
CA ARG A 73 -5.20 -2.87 -5.75
C ARG A 73 -5.35 -4.30 -5.22
N VAL A 74 -6.58 -4.71 -4.94
CA VAL A 74 -6.86 -6.05 -4.44
C VAL A 74 -6.89 -7.02 -5.64
N GLY A 75 -5.93 -7.94 -5.67
CA GLY A 75 -5.91 -9.08 -6.58
C GLY A 75 -6.63 -10.27 -5.94
N ASP A 76 -5.87 -11.26 -5.49
CA ASP A 76 -6.38 -12.44 -4.76
C ASP A 76 -6.60 -12.19 -3.25
N GLY A 77 -6.04 -11.09 -2.72
CA GLY A 77 -6.15 -10.71 -1.32
C GLY A 77 -5.37 -11.59 -0.33
N GLN A 78 -4.63 -12.61 -0.78
CA GLN A 78 -4.02 -13.62 0.10
C GLN A 78 -2.99 -13.02 1.07
N GLN A 79 -2.24 -12.02 0.60
CA GLN A 79 -1.20 -11.35 1.39
C GLN A 79 -1.70 -10.13 2.17
N ILE A 80 -2.98 -9.77 2.03
CA ILE A 80 -3.56 -8.58 2.66
C ILE A 80 -4.37 -9.00 3.88
N ARG A 81 -3.99 -8.51 5.06
CA ARG A 81 -4.73 -8.76 6.31
C ARG A 81 -5.88 -7.78 6.42
N ILE A 82 -7.08 -8.28 6.71
CA ILE A 82 -8.30 -7.47 6.77
C ILE A 82 -8.17 -6.31 7.78
N TRP A 83 -7.70 -6.59 9.00
CA TRP A 83 -7.56 -5.58 10.06
C TRP A 83 -6.12 -5.08 10.28
N GLY A 84 -5.13 -5.84 9.76
CA GLY A 84 -3.71 -5.51 9.93
C GLY A 84 -3.24 -4.41 9.00
N ASP A 85 -3.74 -4.41 7.77
CA ASP A 85 -3.25 -3.56 6.69
C ASP A 85 -4.25 -2.46 6.31
N ASN A 86 -3.74 -1.34 5.80
CA ASN A 86 -4.57 -0.22 5.35
C ASN A 86 -5.03 -0.42 3.90
N TRP A 87 -5.88 -1.42 3.65
CA TRP A 87 -6.27 -1.80 2.29
C TRP A 87 -7.58 -1.15 1.79
N LEU A 88 -8.34 -0.51 2.68
CA LEU A 88 -9.54 0.23 2.30
C LEU A 88 -9.23 1.68 1.94
N PRO A 89 -9.82 2.24 0.87
CA PRO A 89 -9.66 3.63 0.47
C PRO A 89 -10.49 4.59 1.34
N LEU A 90 -10.38 4.49 2.68
CA LEU A 90 -11.09 5.35 3.62
C LEU A 90 -10.33 6.66 3.83
N LYS A 91 -10.97 7.80 3.52
CA LYS A 91 -10.38 9.12 3.79
C LYS A 91 -10.24 9.33 5.29
N GLY A 92 -9.00 9.43 5.78
CA GLY A 92 -8.68 9.72 7.17
C GLY A 92 -8.73 8.54 8.14
N LYS A 93 -9.06 7.32 7.68
CA LYS A 93 -8.96 6.09 8.48
C LYS A 93 -7.92 5.17 7.86
N ALA A 94 -6.90 4.83 8.64
CA ALA A 94 -5.84 3.94 8.20
C ALA A 94 -6.19 2.45 8.37
N LYS A 95 -7.32 2.11 9.01
CA LYS A 95 -7.69 0.73 9.32
C LYS A 95 -9.22 0.57 9.34
N VAL A 96 -9.66 -0.65 9.08
CA VAL A 96 -11.04 -1.11 9.28
C VAL A 96 -11.46 -0.80 10.72
N SER A 97 -12.61 -0.15 10.90
CA SER A 97 -13.16 0.19 12.23
C SER A 97 -14.05 -0.92 12.78
N SER A 98 -14.60 -1.77 11.90
CA SER A 98 -15.46 -2.89 12.30
C SER A 98 -14.75 -3.87 13.25
N PRO A 99 -15.48 -4.39 14.27
CA PRO A 99 -14.90 -5.19 15.34
C PRO A 99 -14.23 -6.45 14.81
N GLN A 100 -13.03 -6.72 15.34
CA GLN A 100 -12.32 -7.96 15.10
C GLN A 100 -12.88 -9.05 16.03
N PHE A 101 -13.40 -10.14 15.46
CA PHE A 101 -13.84 -11.28 16.25
C PHE A 101 -12.63 -12.11 16.72
N LEU A 102 -12.69 -12.63 17.96
CA LEU A 102 -11.69 -13.54 18.51
C LEU A 102 -11.50 -14.75 17.56
N GLY A 103 -10.27 -14.95 17.09
CA GLY A 103 -9.91 -15.99 16.11
C GLY A 103 -9.73 -15.51 14.66
N GLN A 104 -10.00 -14.24 14.35
CA GLN A 104 -9.81 -13.66 13.00
C GLN A 104 -8.53 -12.81 12.86
N GLU A 105 -7.55 -12.98 13.76
CA GLU A 105 -6.34 -12.16 13.80
C GLU A 105 -5.48 -12.23 12.52
N ASN A 106 -5.55 -13.36 11.82
CA ASN A 106 -4.84 -13.61 10.57
C ASN A 106 -5.76 -13.75 9.35
N SER A 107 -7.02 -13.31 9.46
CA SER A 107 -7.94 -13.38 8.33
C SER A 107 -7.48 -12.47 7.20
N SER A 108 -7.25 -13.08 6.04
CA SER A 108 -6.86 -12.40 4.81
C SER A 108 -8.09 -11.95 4.02
N VAL A 109 -7.93 -10.88 3.23
CA VAL A 109 -8.95 -10.37 2.30
C VAL A 109 -9.42 -11.43 1.30
N ALA A 110 -8.60 -12.44 1.01
CA ALA A 110 -8.99 -13.60 0.20
C ALA A 110 -10.25 -14.30 0.73
N SER A 111 -10.46 -14.33 2.05
CA SER A 111 -11.66 -14.94 2.66
C SER A 111 -12.96 -14.22 2.32
N LEU A 112 -12.87 -12.94 1.93
CA LEU A 112 -13.98 -12.09 1.49
C LEU A 112 -14.22 -12.22 -0.03
N ILE A 113 -13.35 -12.91 -0.75
CA ILE A 113 -13.43 -13.09 -2.21
C ILE A 113 -13.90 -14.52 -2.49
N ASN A 114 -14.82 -14.67 -3.45
CA ASN A 114 -15.16 -15.97 -3.99
C ASN A 114 -14.16 -16.32 -5.10
N GLU A 115 -13.34 -17.35 -4.89
CA GLU A 115 -12.30 -17.75 -5.86
C GLU A 115 -12.89 -18.16 -7.22
N SER A 116 -14.06 -18.81 -7.23
CA SER A 116 -14.69 -19.34 -8.45
C SER A 116 -15.32 -18.25 -9.32
N SER A 117 -15.98 -17.27 -8.69
CA SER A 117 -16.65 -16.17 -9.41
C SER A 117 -15.84 -14.88 -9.48
N ARG A 118 -14.69 -14.82 -8.77
CA ARG A 118 -13.87 -13.60 -8.56
C ARG A 118 -14.72 -12.38 -8.20
N SER A 119 -15.70 -12.60 -7.35
CA SER A 119 -16.58 -11.54 -6.84
C SER A 119 -16.47 -11.48 -5.32
N TRP A 120 -16.71 -10.30 -4.76
CA TRP A 120 -16.86 -10.13 -3.33
C TRP A 120 -17.99 -11.01 -2.79
N ARG A 121 -17.76 -11.67 -1.65
CA ARG A 121 -18.77 -12.43 -0.91
C ARG A 121 -19.64 -11.43 -0.15
N THR A 122 -20.64 -10.90 -0.84
CA THR A 122 -21.50 -9.83 -0.33
C THR A 122 -22.15 -10.18 1.00
N ASP A 123 -22.60 -11.42 1.18
CA ASP A 123 -23.25 -11.88 2.42
C ASP A 123 -22.28 -11.79 3.61
N VAL A 124 -21.05 -12.30 3.42
CA VAL A 124 -20.01 -12.29 4.45
C VAL A 124 -19.61 -10.85 4.79
N ILE A 125 -19.51 -9.98 3.77
CA ILE A 125 -19.11 -8.59 3.96
C ILE A 125 -20.20 -7.79 4.71
N GLU A 126 -21.47 -8.02 4.41
CA GLU A 126 -22.58 -7.36 5.11
C GLU A 126 -22.70 -7.80 6.57
N HIS A 127 -22.29 -9.03 6.89
CA HIS A 127 -22.28 -9.53 8.27
C HIS A 127 -21.06 -9.09 9.08
N LEU A 128 -19.90 -8.90 8.44
CA LEU A 128 -18.64 -8.59 9.12
C LEU A 128 -18.35 -7.09 9.25
N PHE A 129 -18.86 -6.27 8.33
CA PHE A 129 -18.52 -4.85 8.26
C PHE A 129 -19.73 -3.95 8.38
N ASP A 130 -19.52 -2.74 8.91
CA ASP A 130 -20.52 -1.68 8.88
C ASP A 130 -20.98 -1.38 7.44
N PRO A 131 -22.26 -1.00 7.22
CA PRO A 131 -22.79 -0.77 5.87
C PRO A 131 -21.98 0.22 5.03
N ALA A 132 -21.38 1.23 5.66
CA ALA A 132 -20.52 2.19 4.99
C ALA A 132 -19.19 1.56 4.51
N GLU A 133 -18.58 0.70 5.32
CA GLU A 133 -17.34 -0.02 4.95
C GLU A 133 -17.65 -1.11 3.92
N ALA A 134 -18.76 -1.84 4.09
CA ALA A 134 -19.24 -2.86 3.15
C ALA A 134 -19.46 -2.29 1.74
N ALA A 135 -20.08 -1.11 1.62
CA ALA A 135 -20.28 -0.45 0.34
C ALA A 135 -18.95 -0.10 -0.36
N ILE A 136 -17.95 0.34 0.42
CA ILE A 136 -16.62 0.65 -0.10
C ILE A 136 -15.92 -0.63 -0.57
N ILE A 137 -15.93 -1.70 0.24
CA ILE A 137 -15.31 -2.99 -0.12
C ILE A 137 -15.88 -3.50 -1.44
N LYS A 138 -17.21 -3.54 -1.57
CA LYS A 138 -17.90 -3.98 -2.79
C LYS A 138 -17.56 -3.13 -4.01
N GLY A 139 -17.24 -1.84 -3.80
CA GLY A 139 -16.81 -0.91 -4.85
C GLY A 139 -15.36 -1.08 -5.30
N ILE A 140 -14.53 -1.84 -4.58
CA ILE A 140 -13.14 -2.10 -4.98
C ILE A 140 -13.15 -3.10 -6.15
N PRO A 141 -12.61 -2.74 -7.33
CA PRO A 141 -12.51 -3.67 -8.44
C PRO A 141 -11.50 -4.77 -8.12
N LEU A 142 -11.93 -6.03 -8.22
CA LEU A 142 -11.06 -7.19 -8.14
C LEU A 142 -10.33 -7.35 -9.47
N CYS A 143 -9.00 -7.35 -9.44
CA CYS A 143 -8.21 -7.44 -10.66
C CYS A 143 -7.95 -8.90 -11.03
N SER A 144 -8.10 -9.26 -12.31
CA SER A 144 -7.63 -10.56 -12.79
C SER A 144 -6.11 -10.53 -12.90
N SER A 145 -5.42 -11.28 -12.05
CA SER A 145 -4.04 -11.67 -12.34
C SER A 145 -4.07 -12.63 -13.54
N SER A 146 -4.06 -12.06 -14.74
CA SER A 146 -3.59 -12.75 -15.93
C SER A 146 -2.15 -12.33 -16.10
N GLN A 147 -1.25 -13.20 -15.62
CA GLN A 147 0.20 -13.29 -15.85
C GLN A 147 1.00 -11.99 -15.96
#